data_AF-A0A0Q6JYZ3-F1
#
_entry.id   AF-A0A0Q6JYZ3-F1
#
_cell.length_a   1.000
_cell.length_b   1.000
_cell.length_c   1.000
_cell.angle_alpha   90.00
_cell.angle_beta   90.00
_cell.angle_gamma   90.00
#
_symmetry.space_group_name_H-M   'P 1'
#
loop_
_entity.id
_entity.type
_entity.pdbx_description
1 polymer ?
#
loop_
_entity_poly.entity_id
_entity_poly.type
_entity_poly.pdbx_seq_one_letter_code
_entity_poly.pdbx_strand_id
1 'polypeptide(L)'
;MTEDVPAQHEHRTAPEGTRSTRRRTIALSAAGGVVAVAALLYAADWFTSTGDIPRGVTVAGVEVGGRSVAEADNRLRDALGPRTDAPVDVRADDVAATLTPAAAGLGIDWAATLDRAGDQPLSPFTRLASFFGTREIGVVSTVDDAALTAAVGSLSPQVDRPAVEGDVVIEAGVPRAVGPVPGRTLDVPGAASAFRTDWAEGGPVELPVVVEDVEVDAAAIDAAIQDVATPAVSAPVVVNGEDGATTTLAPDRVGEVLSFEPDDDGGLRPVYDTNAAIGILAPGLAATETRPVDARFDFSGGRSVVVPSVDGAEVRWPETLATLPDLLAASGDARTTVAQYGPRPAALTTDAANALGIREVISEYTTGGFEYASGVNIGLTADIVNGAVVKPGETFSLNGYTGPRGTAQGFVESGIIDNGRPDRAVGGGISQFATTLYNASYFGGMDDVDHTEHSYYISRYPEAREATVFEGAIDLQFRNPASTGVVVESFADGSSVTVRLWGTKTVEVESITGSRSRPTTPDTVRLPRGEQCVASSGAPGFTTSDTRIVRDAATGAEISRNTRTVRYDPVPIVRCE
;
A
#
# COMPACT_ATOMS: atom_id res chain seq x y z
N MET A 1 -100.76 4.42 39.08
CA MET A 1 -102.23 4.24 39.19
C MET A 1 -102.86 5.57 38.79
N THR A 2 -103.94 5.52 37.98
CA THR A 2 -104.92 6.60 37.68
C THR A 2 -104.35 7.93 37.14
N GLU A 3 -104.62 8.37 35.91
CA GLU A 3 -105.92 8.93 35.43
C GLU A 3 -106.31 10.18 36.26
N ASP A 4 -106.60 11.36 35.68
CA ASP A 4 -107.68 11.62 34.71
C ASP A 4 -107.57 13.00 33.97
N VAL A 5 -108.62 13.37 33.21
CA VAL A 5 -108.78 14.43 32.16
C VAL A 5 -110.25 14.97 32.22
N PRO A 6 -110.72 16.11 31.61
CA PRO A 6 -110.11 17.21 30.81
C PRO A 6 -110.38 18.64 31.37
N ALA A 7 -110.07 19.71 30.61
CA ALA A 7 -110.94 20.90 30.54
C ALA A 7 -110.89 21.66 29.19
N GLN A 8 -112.06 22.13 28.75
CA GLN A 8 -112.29 23.09 27.65
C GLN A 8 -113.06 24.30 28.25
N HIS A 9 -113.42 25.41 27.58
CA HIS A 9 -113.38 25.87 26.18
C HIS A 9 -113.38 27.43 26.23
N GLU A 10 -113.22 28.17 25.12
CA GLU A 10 -114.25 29.11 24.60
C GLU A 10 -113.80 30.04 23.45
N HIS A 11 -114.79 30.59 22.75
CA HIS A 11 -114.70 31.35 21.49
C HIS A 11 -114.46 32.86 21.67
N ARG A 12 -113.90 33.51 20.62
CA ARG A 12 -114.64 34.60 19.93
C ARG A 12 -114.14 34.90 18.51
N THR A 13 -115.10 35.16 17.63
CA THR A 13 -114.96 35.44 16.20
C THR A 13 -114.87 36.94 15.88
N ALA A 14 -114.13 37.25 14.80
CA ALA A 14 -114.27 38.29 13.76
C ALA A 14 -115.05 39.62 14.03
N PRO A 15 -114.66 40.75 13.39
CA PRO A 15 -115.03 40.95 11.98
C PRO A 15 -114.01 41.66 11.07
N GLU A 16 -114.27 41.60 9.76
CA GLU A 16 -113.57 42.32 8.68
C GLU A 16 -113.76 43.85 8.72
N GLY A 17 -112.81 44.58 8.12
CA GLY A 17 -112.90 46.03 7.94
C GLY A 17 -111.89 46.57 6.92
N THR A 18 -112.29 46.66 5.64
CA THR A 18 -111.49 47.21 4.54
C THR A 18 -111.28 48.73 4.65
N ARG A 19 -110.03 49.22 4.47
CA ARG A 19 -109.73 50.59 3.99
C ARG A 19 -108.24 50.84 3.64
N SER A 20 -108.05 51.70 2.63
CA SER A 20 -106.84 52.50 2.37
C SER A 20 -105.58 51.82 1.81
N THR A 21 -105.60 51.60 0.49
CA THR A 21 -104.49 51.20 -0.40
C THR A 21 -103.30 52.18 -0.49
N ARG A 22 -103.22 53.24 0.34
CA ARG A 22 -102.20 54.31 0.22
C ARG A 22 -100.96 54.15 1.11
N ARG A 23 -100.97 53.25 2.10
CA ARG A 23 -99.76 52.89 2.89
C ARG A 23 -98.93 51.78 2.23
N ARG A 24 -99.57 50.85 1.50
CA ARG A 24 -98.87 49.78 0.76
C ARG A 24 -97.93 50.33 -0.31
N THR A 25 -98.30 51.41 -1.01
CA THR A 25 -97.46 52.01 -2.06
C THR A 25 -96.18 52.67 -1.51
N ILE A 26 -96.21 53.27 -0.32
CA ILE A 26 -95.00 53.82 0.33
C ILE A 26 -94.10 52.70 0.87
N ALA A 27 -94.69 51.65 1.45
CA ALA A 27 -93.93 50.47 1.87
C ALA A 27 -93.31 49.72 0.68
N LEU A 28 -94.01 49.63 -0.46
CA LEU A 28 -93.52 49.02 -1.70
C LEU A 28 -92.43 49.87 -2.38
N SER A 29 -92.50 51.21 -2.33
CA SER A 29 -91.42 52.05 -2.88
C SER A 29 -90.20 52.13 -1.96
N ALA A 30 -90.38 52.07 -0.63
CA ALA A 30 -89.27 51.89 0.31
C ALA A 30 -88.60 50.51 0.16
N ALA A 31 -89.39 49.43 0.08
CA ALA A 31 -88.86 48.08 -0.18
C ALA A 31 -88.21 47.97 -1.57
N GLY A 32 -88.82 48.57 -2.61
CA GLY A 32 -88.23 48.66 -3.95
C GLY A 32 -86.92 49.46 -3.97
N GLY A 33 -86.84 50.54 -3.20
CA GLY A 33 -85.59 51.30 -3.00
C GLY A 33 -84.52 50.49 -2.29
N VAL A 34 -84.87 49.75 -1.22
CA VAL A 34 -83.93 48.84 -0.52
C VAL A 34 -83.46 47.71 -1.43
N VAL A 35 -84.34 47.10 -2.23
CA VAL A 35 -83.97 46.06 -3.20
C VAL A 35 -83.11 46.63 -4.33
N ALA A 36 -83.39 47.84 -4.82
CA ALA A 36 -82.55 48.50 -5.82
C ALA A 36 -81.15 48.84 -5.26
N VAL A 37 -81.06 49.35 -4.03
CA VAL A 37 -79.79 49.59 -3.34
C VAL A 37 -79.04 48.27 -3.08
N ALA A 38 -79.72 47.21 -2.62
CA ALA A 38 -79.11 45.90 -2.41
C ALA A 38 -78.63 45.27 -3.72
N ALA A 39 -79.37 45.43 -4.82
CA ALA A 39 -78.95 44.98 -6.15
C ALA A 39 -77.77 45.78 -6.69
N LEU A 40 -77.74 47.10 -6.47
CA LEU A 40 -76.59 47.95 -6.81
C LEU A 40 -75.35 47.60 -5.97
N LEU A 41 -75.51 47.36 -4.67
CA LEU A 41 -74.44 46.92 -3.79
C LEU A 41 -73.94 45.52 -4.16
N TYR A 42 -74.83 44.58 -4.49
CA TYR A 42 -74.45 43.25 -4.97
C TYR A 42 -73.73 43.32 -6.34
N ALA A 43 -74.21 44.15 -7.27
CA ALA A 43 -73.56 44.33 -8.56
C ALA A 43 -72.19 45.01 -8.43
N ALA A 44 -72.06 46.00 -7.54
CA ALA A 44 -70.78 46.62 -7.20
C ALA A 44 -69.84 45.59 -6.56
N ASP A 45 -70.28 44.89 -5.51
CA ASP A 45 -69.52 43.85 -4.82
C ASP A 45 -69.05 42.74 -5.76
N TRP A 46 -69.93 42.27 -6.65
CA TRP A 46 -69.61 41.29 -7.69
C TRP A 46 -68.56 41.82 -8.66
N PHE A 47 -68.74 43.04 -9.19
CA PHE A 47 -67.79 43.65 -10.12
C PHE A 47 -66.42 43.92 -9.48
N THR A 48 -66.37 44.36 -8.22
CA THR A 48 -65.12 44.69 -7.51
C THR A 48 -64.40 43.49 -6.90
N SER A 49 -64.98 42.29 -6.91
CA SER A 49 -64.35 41.06 -6.40
C SER A 49 -64.34 39.89 -7.39
N THR A 50 -64.66 40.16 -8.65
CA THR A 50 -64.49 39.16 -9.72
C THR A 50 -63.00 38.92 -9.92
N GLY A 51 -62.52 37.72 -9.60
CA GLY A 51 -61.10 37.35 -9.61
C GLY A 51 -60.40 37.42 -8.25
N ASP A 52 -61.13 37.75 -7.17
CA ASP A 52 -60.61 37.71 -5.80
C ASP A 52 -60.91 36.38 -5.11
N ILE A 53 -59.99 35.93 -4.25
CA ILE A 53 -60.16 34.79 -3.35
C ILE A 53 -61.39 35.01 -2.44
N PRO A 54 -62.25 33.99 -2.21
CA PRO A 54 -63.41 34.09 -1.33
C PRO A 54 -63.08 34.67 0.05
N ARG A 55 -63.91 35.61 0.53
CA ARG A 55 -63.72 36.26 1.84
C ARG A 55 -63.73 35.23 2.97
N GLY A 56 -62.88 35.47 3.98
CA GLY A 56 -62.70 34.57 5.11
C GLY A 56 -61.79 33.36 4.86
N VAL A 57 -61.24 33.16 3.66
CA VAL A 57 -60.28 32.08 3.41
C VAL A 57 -58.91 32.36 4.05
N THR A 58 -58.39 31.36 4.74
CA THR A 58 -57.07 31.34 5.40
C THR A 58 -56.25 30.12 4.97
N VAL A 59 -54.93 30.24 4.91
CA VAL A 59 -53.99 29.16 4.50
C VAL A 59 -52.85 29.08 5.51
N ALA A 60 -52.72 27.96 6.21
CA ALA A 60 -51.79 27.78 7.33
C ALA A 60 -51.82 28.96 8.34
N GLY A 61 -53.02 29.48 8.62
CA GLY A 61 -53.24 30.64 9.49
C GLY A 61 -52.99 32.02 8.85
N VAL A 62 -52.67 32.09 7.55
CA VAL A 62 -52.50 33.36 6.81
C VAL A 62 -53.80 33.73 6.11
N GLU A 63 -54.40 34.86 6.46
CA GLU A 63 -55.60 35.39 5.79
C GLU A 63 -55.28 35.83 4.36
N VAL A 64 -56.03 35.27 3.39
CA VAL A 64 -55.92 35.57 1.95
C VAL A 64 -57.25 35.97 1.31
N GLY A 65 -58.37 35.72 1.98
CA GLY A 65 -59.70 36.01 1.46
C GLY A 65 -59.95 37.51 1.22
N GLY A 66 -60.65 37.83 0.12
CA GLY A 66 -60.93 39.20 -0.29
C GLY A 66 -59.78 39.93 -0.98
N ARG A 67 -58.70 39.23 -1.34
CA ARG A 67 -57.60 39.71 -2.18
C ARG A 67 -57.64 39.09 -3.56
N SER A 68 -57.03 39.76 -4.53
CA SER A 68 -56.73 39.17 -5.84
C SER A 68 -55.79 37.96 -5.69
N VAL A 69 -55.86 37.00 -6.61
CA VAL A 69 -55.00 35.80 -6.60
C VAL A 69 -53.51 36.17 -6.53
N ALA A 70 -53.07 37.22 -7.23
CA ALA A 70 -51.67 37.67 -7.23
C ALA A 70 -51.23 38.32 -5.90
N GLU A 71 -52.12 39.06 -5.21
CA GLU A 71 -51.83 39.63 -3.90
C GLU A 71 -51.86 38.54 -2.80
N ALA A 72 -52.74 37.54 -2.93
CA ALA A 72 -52.76 36.36 -2.09
C ALA A 72 -51.48 35.51 -2.24
N ASP A 73 -51.03 35.24 -3.48
CA ASP A 73 -49.79 34.52 -3.78
C ASP A 73 -48.57 35.21 -3.15
N ASN A 74 -48.37 36.51 -3.39
CA ASN A 74 -47.31 37.28 -2.74
C ASN A 74 -47.38 37.21 -1.22
N ARG A 75 -48.58 37.38 -0.63
CA ARG A 75 -48.75 37.32 0.84
C ARG A 75 -48.39 35.96 1.42
N LEU A 76 -48.71 34.87 0.72
CA LEU A 76 -48.38 33.51 1.15
C LEU A 76 -46.88 33.24 1.03
N ARG A 77 -46.23 33.66 -0.06
CA ARG A 77 -44.78 33.58 -0.22
C ARG A 77 -44.05 34.33 0.92
N ASP A 78 -44.47 35.55 1.23
CA ASP A 78 -43.89 36.35 2.32
C ASP A 78 -44.10 35.72 3.72
N ALA A 79 -45.23 35.05 3.93
CA ALA A 79 -45.61 34.51 5.25
C ALA A 79 -45.09 33.08 5.51
N LEU A 80 -45.02 32.26 4.47
CA LEU A 80 -44.79 30.81 4.56
C LEU A 80 -43.53 30.36 3.81
N GLY A 81 -43.05 31.12 2.82
CA GLY A 81 -41.76 30.86 2.14
C GLY A 81 -40.58 30.69 3.10
N PRO A 82 -40.38 31.60 4.09
CA PRO A 82 -39.30 31.47 5.07
C PRO A 82 -39.34 30.19 5.93
N ARG A 83 -40.46 29.45 5.94
CA ARG A 83 -40.54 28.14 6.63
C ARG A 83 -39.96 26.99 5.79
N THR A 84 -39.98 27.13 4.47
CA THR A 84 -39.36 26.16 3.54
C THR A 84 -37.85 26.36 3.45
N ASP A 85 -37.38 27.60 3.67
CA ASP A 85 -35.97 27.97 3.69
C ASP A 85 -35.30 27.76 5.07
N ALA A 86 -36.07 27.56 6.13
CA ALA A 86 -35.56 27.27 7.46
C ALA A 86 -34.98 25.84 7.54
N PRO A 87 -33.78 25.63 8.11
CA PRO A 87 -33.29 24.29 8.41
C PRO A 87 -34.21 23.58 9.41
N VAL A 88 -34.54 22.32 9.12
CA VAL A 88 -35.26 21.41 10.02
C VAL A 88 -34.24 20.48 10.65
N ASP A 89 -34.30 20.32 11.98
CA ASP A 89 -33.47 19.36 12.71
C ASP A 89 -33.88 17.94 12.32
N VAL A 90 -32.89 17.08 12.04
CA VAL A 90 -33.11 15.67 11.76
C VAL A 90 -32.19 14.81 12.63
N ARG A 91 -32.69 13.65 13.04
CA ARG A 91 -31.96 12.71 13.90
C ARG A 91 -31.93 11.34 13.26
N ALA A 92 -30.76 10.71 13.23
CA ALA A 92 -30.58 9.32 12.82
C ALA A 92 -29.82 8.59 13.93
N ASP A 93 -30.57 7.92 14.81
CA ASP A 93 -30.07 7.25 16.01
C ASP A 93 -29.29 8.18 16.98
N ASP A 94 -27.96 8.21 16.93
CA ASP A 94 -27.10 9.11 17.73
C ASP A 94 -26.65 10.38 17.00
N VAL A 95 -26.82 10.44 15.67
CA VAL A 95 -26.41 11.56 14.82
C VAL A 95 -27.53 12.59 14.74
N ALA A 96 -27.19 13.85 15.01
CA ALA A 96 -28.06 15.01 14.77
C ALA A 96 -27.50 15.85 13.61
N ALA A 97 -28.35 16.19 12.66
CA ALA A 97 -28.03 17.00 11.49
C ALA A 97 -29.18 17.97 11.18
N THR A 98 -29.06 18.76 10.12
CA THR A 98 -30.14 19.62 9.63
C THR A 98 -30.34 19.44 8.12
N LEU A 99 -31.59 19.51 7.69
CA LEU A 99 -31.98 19.54 6.27
C LEU A 99 -32.88 20.75 6.02
N THR A 100 -32.56 21.56 5.01
CA THR A 100 -33.44 22.64 4.56
C THR A 100 -34.46 22.08 3.56
N PRO A 101 -35.77 22.17 3.81
CA PRO A 101 -36.80 21.63 2.92
C PRO A 101 -36.66 22.08 1.47
N ALA A 102 -36.44 23.38 1.23
CA ALA A 102 -36.25 23.93 -0.12
C ALA A 102 -35.03 23.34 -0.86
N ALA A 103 -33.93 23.08 -0.15
CA ALA A 103 -32.73 22.45 -0.71
C ALA A 103 -32.94 20.94 -0.95
N ALA A 104 -33.80 20.31 -0.15
CA ALA A 104 -34.24 18.92 -0.30
C ALA A 104 -35.39 18.75 -1.31
N GLY A 105 -35.68 19.73 -2.16
CA GLY A 105 -36.72 19.62 -3.19
C GLY A 105 -38.16 19.64 -2.66
N LEU A 106 -38.37 19.95 -1.37
CA LEU A 106 -39.67 20.21 -0.80
C LEU A 106 -40.05 21.67 -1.01
N GLY A 107 -41.24 21.90 -1.54
CA GLY A 107 -41.75 23.23 -1.81
C GLY A 107 -43.26 23.32 -1.61
N ILE A 108 -43.80 24.50 -1.88
CA ILE A 108 -45.24 24.76 -1.82
C ILE A 108 -45.72 25.13 -3.22
N ASP A 109 -46.73 24.41 -3.72
CA ASP A 109 -47.46 24.80 -4.93
C ASP A 109 -48.46 25.88 -4.56
N TRP A 110 -48.03 27.14 -4.65
CA TRP A 110 -48.87 28.30 -4.34
C TRP A 110 -50.10 28.39 -5.24
N ALA A 111 -49.98 28.00 -6.51
CA ALA A 111 -51.07 28.05 -7.48
C ALA A 111 -52.15 27.02 -7.13
N ALA A 112 -51.77 25.75 -6.99
CA ALA A 112 -52.70 24.70 -6.60
C ALA A 112 -53.25 24.89 -5.16
N THR A 113 -52.50 25.56 -4.28
CA THR A 113 -52.98 25.95 -2.94
C THR A 113 -54.08 27.01 -3.02
N LEU A 114 -53.94 28.02 -3.88
CA LEU A 114 -54.95 29.06 -4.08
C LEU A 114 -56.16 28.55 -4.87
N ASP A 115 -55.99 27.64 -5.83
CA ASP A 115 -57.09 27.00 -6.57
C ASP A 115 -58.07 26.26 -5.63
N ARG A 116 -57.61 25.72 -4.49
CA ARG A 116 -58.46 25.10 -3.46
C ARG A 116 -59.44 26.08 -2.79
N ALA A 117 -59.20 27.39 -2.87
CA ALA A 117 -60.12 28.40 -2.35
C ALA A 117 -61.42 28.47 -3.19
N GLY A 118 -61.30 28.31 -4.51
CA GLY A 118 -62.39 28.39 -5.49
C GLY A 118 -62.87 29.82 -5.77
N ASP A 119 -63.89 29.95 -6.63
CA ASP A 119 -64.48 31.23 -7.02
C ASP A 119 -65.36 31.88 -5.93
N GLN A 120 -65.57 33.20 -6.02
CA GLN A 120 -66.55 33.91 -5.21
C GLN A 120 -67.96 33.31 -5.38
N PRO A 121 -68.70 33.06 -4.28
CA PRO A 121 -70.03 32.46 -4.36
C PRO A 121 -71.02 33.42 -5.06
N LEU A 122 -71.78 32.89 -6.03
CA LEU A 122 -72.83 33.63 -6.75
C LEU A 122 -74.10 33.89 -5.89
N SER A 123 -74.18 33.31 -4.69
CA SER A 123 -75.31 33.48 -3.77
C SER A 123 -75.14 34.75 -2.94
N PRO A 124 -76.09 35.72 -3.00
CA PRO A 124 -75.98 36.97 -2.24
C PRO A 124 -75.96 36.76 -0.72
N PHE A 125 -76.66 35.73 -0.22
CA PHE A 125 -76.64 35.38 1.20
C PHE A 125 -75.30 34.80 1.64
N THR A 126 -74.65 34.00 0.78
CA THR A 126 -73.34 33.40 1.08
C THR A 126 -72.23 34.45 1.05
N ARG A 127 -72.30 35.43 0.14
CA ARG A 127 -71.40 36.59 0.11
C ARG A 127 -71.53 37.50 1.32
N LEU A 128 -72.74 37.61 1.89
CA LEU A 128 -72.95 38.36 3.13
C LEU A 128 -72.43 37.58 4.36
N ALA A 129 -72.60 36.25 4.37
CA ALA A 129 -72.11 35.39 5.44
C ALA A 129 -70.58 35.31 5.50
N SER A 130 -69.88 35.38 4.35
CA SER A 130 -68.41 35.33 4.30
C SER A 130 -67.70 36.56 4.85
N PHE A 131 -68.42 37.62 5.24
CA PHE A 131 -67.88 38.71 6.08
C PHE A 131 -67.71 38.32 7.56
N PHE A 132 -68.30 37.21 8.01
CA PHE A 132 -68.41 36.85 9.43
C PHE A 132 -67.96 35.42 9.74
N GLY A 133 -67.42 34.68 8.76
CA GLY A 133 -66.96 33.31 8.93
C GLY A 133 -65.62 33.07 8.24
N THR A 134 -64.81 32.18 8.79
CA THR A 134 -63.49 31.80 8.26
C THR A 134 -63.50 30.37 7.71
N ARG A 135 -62.62 30.10 6.73
CA ARG A 135 -62.41 28.78 6.12
C ARG A 135 -60.92 28.56 5.90
N GLU A 136 -60.34 27.68 6.71
CA GLU A 136 -58.97 27.20 6.52
C GLU A 136 -58.90 26.25 5.31
N ILE A 137 -57.87 26.40 4.48
CA ILE A 137 -57.50 25.43 3.45
C ILE A 137 -56.04 25.02 3.63
N GLY A 138 -55.76 23.73 3.49
CA GLY A 138 -54.40 23.19 3.60
C GLY A 138 -53.52 23.55 2.40
N VAL A 139 -52.22 23.62 2.64
CA VAL A 139 -51.18 23.86 1.63
C VAL A 139 -51.05 22.64 0.70
N VAL A 140 -50.68 22.85 -0.57
CA VAL A 140 -50.21 21.81 -1.50
C VAL A 140 -48.68 21.80 -1.44
N SER A 141 -48.07 20.67 -1.12
CA SER A 141 -46.62 20.51 -1.23
C SER A 141 -46.21 20.05 -2.62
N THR A 142 -45.16 20.64 -3.18
CA THR A 142 -44.39 20.06 -4.28
C THR A 142 -43.26 19.22 -3.70
N VAL A 143 -42.97 18.07 -4.32
CA VAL A 143 -41.84 17.22 -3.94
C VAL A 143 -41.08 16.85 -5.20
N ASP A 144 -39.79 17.16 -5.24
CA ASP A 144 -38.83 16.52 -6.14
C ASP A 144 -38.23 15.32 -5.40
N ASP A 145 -38.75 14.12 -5.67
CA ASP A 145 -38.31 12.90 -4.98
C ASP A 145 -36.82 12.57 -5.24
N ALA A 146 -36.24 13.05 -6.35
CA ALA A 146 -34.82 12.85 -6.64
C ALA A 146 -33.92 13.81 -5.83
N ALA A 147 -34.30 15.08 -5.74
CA ALA A 147 -33.62 16.07 -4.89
C ALA A 147 -33.74 15.70 -3.40
N LEU A 148 -34.89 15.21 -2.96
CA LEU A 148 -35.12 14.74 -1.60
C LEU A 148 -34.25 13.53 -1.26
N THR A 149 -34.23 12.52 -2.14
CA THR A 149 -33.38 11.34 -1.99
C THR A 149 -31.90 11.73 -1.93
N ALA A 150 -31.45 12.67 -2.77
CA ALA A 150 -30.08 13.16 -2.78
C ALA A 150 -29.72 13.96 -1.50
N ALA A 151 -30.63 14.79 -0.99
CA ALA A 151 -30.42 15.55 0.23
C ALA A 151 -30.34 14.65 1.47
N VAL A 152 -31.25 13.68 1.61
CA VAL A 152 -31.19 12.67 2.68
C VAL A 152 -29.95 11.78 2.54
N GLY A 153 -29.64 11.30 1.34
CA GLY A 153 -28.43 10.52 1.07
C GLY A 153 -27.11 11.28 1.30
N SER A 154 -27.13 12.61 1.37
CA SER A 154 -25.95 13.40 1.77
C SER A 154 -25.58 13.25 3.26
N LEU A 155 -26.49 12.72 4.07
CA LEU A 155 -26.26 12.41 5.49
C LEU A 155 -25.58 11.05 5.70
N SER A 156 -25.68 10.11 4.74
CA SER A 156 -25.08 8.77 4.83
C SER A 156 -23.61 8.77 5.31
N PRO A 157 -22.68 9.61 4.80
CA PRO A 157 -21.30 9.62 5.28
C PRO A 157 -21.09 10.04 6.75
N GLN A 158 -22.14 10.55 7.42
CA GLN A 158 -22.14 10.91 8.84
C GLN A 158 -22.92 9.90 9.69
N VAL A 159 -23.93 9.24 9.11
CA VAL A 159 -24.83 8.29 9.80
C VAL A 159 -24.33 6.86 9.70
N ASP A 160 -23.78 6.49 8.55
CA ASP A 160 -23.36 5.14 8.21
C ASP A 160 -22.05 4.79 8.94
N ARG A 161 -22.04 3.63 9.59
CA ARG A 161 -20.83 3.02 10.15
C ARG A 161 -20.82 1.52 9.84
N PRO A 162 -19.69 0.94 9.42
CA PRO A 162 -19.58 -0.50 9.25
C PRO A 162 -19.76 -1.20 10.61
N ALA A 163 -20.23 -2.45 10.59
CA ALA A 163 -20.11 -3.33 11.74
C ALA A 163 -18.62 -3.58 12.06
N VAL A 164 -18.30 -3.67 13.34
CA VAL A 164 -16.97 -4.07 13.83
C VAL A 164 -17.17 -5.19 14.83
N GLU A 165 -16.66 -6.36 14.48
CA GLU A 165 -16.74 -7.56 15.31
C GLU A 165 -16.02 -7.39 16.66
N GLY A 166 -16.46 -8.19 17.64
CA GLY A 166 -15.76 -8.32 18.91
C GLY A 166 -14.41 -9.02 18.76
N ASP A 167 -13.46 -8.72 19.64
CA ASP A 167 -12.10 -9.27 19.58
C ASP A 167 -11.48 -9.43 20.99
N VAL A 168 -10.40 -10.20 21.08
CA VAL A 168 -9.59 -10.39 22.29
C VAL A 168 -8.14 -10.03 22.01
N VAL A 169 -7.70 -8.89 22.56
CA VAL A 169 -6.32 -8.41 22.41
C VAL A 169 -5.50 -8.76 23.65
N ILE A 170 -4.30 -9.31 23.47
CA ILE A 170 -3.37 -9.62 24.56
C ILE A 170 -2.28 -8.55 24.62
N GLU A 171 -2.40 -7.61 25.56
CA GLU A 171 -1.42 -6.53 25.76
C GLU A 171 -0.48 -6.85 26.92
N ALA A 172 0.83 -6.99 26.67
CA ALA A 172 1.83 -7.25 27.70
C ALA A 172 1.45 -8.42 28.66
N GLY A 173 0.82 -9.47 28.11
CA GLY A 173 0.40 -10.66 28.85
C GLY A 173 -0.93 -10.51 29.58
N VAL A 174 -1.71 -9.46 29.30
CA VAL A 174 -3.05 -9.23 29.83
C VAL A 174 -4.08 -9.31 28.70
N PRO A 175 -4.92 -10.36 28.63
CA PRO A 175 -6.05 -10.42 27.72
C PRO A 175 -7.07 -9.31 28.03
N ARG A 176 -7.62 -8.69 26.98
CA ARG A 176 -8.65 -7.65 27.04
C ARG A 176 -9.76 -7.92 26.04
N ALA A 177 -11.00 -7.83 26.51
CA ALA A 177 -12.17 -7.80 25.65
C ALA A 177 -12.22 -6.47 24.87
N VAL A 178 -12.39 -6.57 23.55
CA VAL A 178 -12.80 -5.47 22.68
C VAL A 178 -14.24 -5.75 22.27
N GLY A 179 -15.17 -4.94 22.78
CA GLY A 179 -16.60 -5.16 22.53
C GLY A 179 -17.00 -4.82 21.09
N PRO A 180 -17.96 -5.56 20.50
CA PRO A 180 -18.44 -5.31 19.15
C PRO A 180 -19.16 -3.97 19.02
N VAL A 181 -19.18 -3.43 17.80
CA VAL A 181 -19.93 -2.23 17.43
C VAL A 181 -20.88 -2.58 16.27
N PRO A 182 -22.20 -2.68 16.51
CA PRO A 182 -23.18 -2.93 15.45
C PRO A 182 -23.11 -1.88 14.34
N GLY A 183 -23.14 -2.38 13.10
CA GLY A 183 -23.18 -1.59 11.89
C GLY A 183 -24.49 -0.83 11.79
N ARG A 184 -24.48 0.25 11.03
CA ARG A 184 -25.68 1.07 10.80
C ARG A 184 -25.58 1.72 9.44
N THR A 185 -26.68 1.72 8.69
CA THR A 185 -26.84 2.49 7.46
C THR A 185 -28.14 3.28 7.50
N LEU A 186 -28.15 4.47 6.90
CA LEU A 186 -29.35 5.28 6.73
C LEU A 186 -30.31 4.61 5.75
N ASP A 187 -31.56 4.34 6.16
CA ASP A 187 -32.63 3.91 5.25
C ASP A 187 -33.05 5.12 4.41
N VAL A 188 -32.30 5.46 3.37
CA VAL A 188 -32.54 6.66 2.54
C VAL A 188 -33.98 6.72 2.00
N PRO A 189 -34.59 5.63 1.48
CA PRO A 189 -36.02 5.61 1.14
C PRO A 189 -36.96 5.89 2.32
N GLY A 190 -36.76 5.24 3.46
CA GLY A 190 -37.58 5.46 4.66
C GLY A 190 -37.43 6.86 5.23
N ALA A 191 -36.20 7.38 5.26
CA ALA A 191 -35.83 8.71 5.72
C ALA A 191 -36.36 9.83 4.80
N ALA A 192 -36.34 9.63 3.48
CA ALA A 192 -37.04 10.52 2.56
C ALA A 192 -38.56 10.52 2.82
N SER A 193 -39.16 9.36 3.10
CA SER A 193 -40.59 9.26 3.42
C SER A 193 -40.95 9.92 4.76
N ALA A 194 -40.13 9.73 5.80
CA ALA A 194 -40.30 10.38 7.10
C ALA A 194 -40.16 11.91 6.97
N PHE A 195 -39.06 12.39 6.37
CA PHE A 195 -38.84 13.82 6.18
C PHE A 195 -39.92 14.48 5.34
N ARG A 196 -40.41 13.82 4.28
CA ARG A 196 -41.54 14.32 3.47
C ARG A 196 -42.84 14.52 4.28
N THR A 197 -43.06 13.70 5.30
CA THR A 197 -44.29 13.72 6.10
C THR A 197 -44.18 14.72 7.25
N ASP A 198 -43.07 14.70 7.98
CA ASP A 198 -43.01 15.25 9.34
C ASP A 198 -42.29 16.62 9.42
N TRP A 199 -41.58 17.05 8.36
CA TRP A 199 -40.79 18.31 8.35
C TRP A 199 -41.59 19.57 8.74
N ALA A 200 -42.91 19.56 8.53
CA ALA A 200 -43.80 20.69 8.78
C ALA A 200 -44.35 20.72 10.22
N GLU A 201 -44.09 19.69 11.04
CA GLU A 201 -44.64 19.58 12.40
C GLU A 201 -43.87 20.39 13.45
N GLY A 202 -42.66 20.85 13.13
CA GLY A 202 -41.87 21.78 13.95
C GLY A 202 -41.09 21.13 15.10
N GLY A 203 -41.02 19.80 15.15
CA GLY A 203 -40.05 19.03 15.95
C GLY A 203 -38.92 18.47 15.09
N PRO A 204 -37.91 17.83 15.71
CA PRO A 204 -36.89 17.09 14.97
C PRO A 204 -37.51 15.87 14.28
N VAL A 205 -37.11 15.61 13.03
CA VAL A 205 -37.56 14.41 12.28
C VAL A 205 -36.63 13.24 12.57
N GLU A 206 -37.18 12.13 13.06
CA GLU A 206 -36.46 10.87 13.21
C GLU A 206 -36.35 10.15 11.85
N LEU A 207 -35.13 9.90 11.41
CA LEU A 207 -34.81 9.21 10.16
C LEU A 207 -34.50 7.73 10.47
N PRO A 208 -35.24 6.77 9.88
CA PRO A 208 -34.97 5.34 10.10
C PRO A 208 -33.58 4.94 9.61
N VAL A 209 -33.02 3.97 10.31
CA VAL A 209 -31.72 3.36 10.03
C VAL A 209 -31.88 1.84 9.99
N VAL A 210 -31.12 1.18 9.14
CA VAL A 210 -30.96 -0.28 9.16
C VAL A 210 -29.75 -0.57 10.03
N VAL A 211 -29.95 -1.30 11.12
CA VAL A 211 -28.87 -1.81 11.98
C VAL A 211 -28.43 -3.16 11.45
N GLU A 212 -27.12 -3.36 11.39
CA GLU A 212 -26.46 -4.62 11.06
C GLU A 212 -25.86 -5.17 12.36
N ASP A 213 -26.42 -6.27 12.86
CA ASP A 213 -25.91 -6.94 14.04
C ASP A 213 -24.56 -7.61 13.73
N VAL A 214 -23.68 -7.65 14.74
CA VAL A 214 -22.39 -8.36 14.69
C VAL A 214 -22.56 -9.86 14.85
N GLU A 215 -21.60 -10.64 14.36
CA GLU A 215 -21.57 -12.09 14.50
C GLU A 215 -21.01 -12.52 15.86
N VAL A 216 -19.96 -11.83 16.36
CA VAL A 216 -19.27 -12.13 17.62
C VAL A 216 -19.95 -11.43 18.80
N ASP A 217 -20.59 -12.21 19.67
CA ASP A 217 -21.26 -11.71 20.88
C ASP A 217 -20.33 -11.62 22.11
N ALA A 218 -20.84 -11.02 23.20
CA ALA A 218 -20.09 -10.87 24.43
C ALA A 218 -19.74 -12.21 25.12
N ALA A 219 -20.53 -13.26 24.91
CA ALA A 219 -20.26 -14.59 25.48
C ALA A 219 -19.13 -15.32 24.72
N ALA A 220 -19.04 -15.13 23.40
CA ALA A 220 -17.91 -15.60 22.60
C ALA A 220 -16.58 -14.97 23.04
N ILE A 221 -16.58 -13.66 23.32
CA ILE A 221 -15.41 -12.93 23.84
C ILE A 221 -15.02 -13.43 25.23
N ASP A 222 -15.99 -13.58 26.14
CA ASP A 222 -15.74 -14.10 27.50
C ASP A 222 -15.19 -15.53 27.46
N ALA A 223 -15.69 -16.39 26.55
CA ALA A 223 -15.18 -17.74 26.35
C ALA A 223 -13.74 -17.74 25.80
N ALA A 224 -13.45 -16.94 24.77
CA ALA A 224 -12.09 -16.81 24.21
C ALA A 224 -11.07 -16.30 25.25
N ILE A 225 -11.48 -15.38 26.13
CA ILE A 225 -10.66 -14.93 27.26
C ILE A 225 -10.43 -16.06 28.27
N GLN A 226 -11.49 -16.78 28.67
CA GLN A 226 -11.41 -17.79 29.74
C GLN A 226 -10.71 -19.09 29.30
N ASP A 227 -11.06 -19.61 28.13
CA ASP A 227 -10.65 -20.94 27.67
C ASP A 227 -9.36 -20.92 26.85
N VAL A 228 -8.97 -19.78 26.26
CA VAL A 228 -7.79 -19.68 25.38
C VAL A 228 -6.78 -18.63 25.87
N ALA A 229 -7.15 -17.35 25.91
CA ALA A 229 -6.20 -16.27 26.17
C ALA A 229 -5.62 -16.32 27.60
N THR A 230 -6.44 -16.61 28.62
CA THR A 230 -5.99 -16.70 30.01
C THR A 230 -5.02 -17.88 30.23
N PRO A 231 -5.29 -19.11 29.75
CA PRO A 231 -4.30 -20.19 29.73
C PRO A 231 -3.02 -19.83 28.97
N ALA A 232 -3.14 -19.21 27.78
CA ALA A 232 -2.01 -18.87 26.92
C ALA A 232 -0.98 -17.97 27.63
N VAL A 233 -1.41 -17.00 28.44
CA VAL A 233 -0.51 -16.10 29.19
C VAL A 233 -0.13 -16.59 30.59
N SER A 234 -0.63 -17.76 31.03
CA SER A 234 -0.50 -18.20 32.43
C SER A 234 0.94 -18.42 32.91
N ALA A 235 1.85 -18.80 32.01
CA ALA A 235 3.27 -19.02 32.24
C ALA A 235 4.05 -19.02 30.91
N PRO A 236 5.38 -18.90 30.91
CA PRO A 236 6.17 -19.05 29.68
C PRO A 236 5.94 -20.40 28.99
N VAL A 237 6.05 -20.44 27.67
CA VAL A 237 6.28 -21.70 26.92
C VAL A 237 7.79 -21.86 26.75
N VAL A 238 8.31 -23.05 27.03
CA VAL A 238 9.75 -23.35 27.08
C VAL A 238 10.13 -24.26 25.92
N VAL A 239 11.18 -23.89 25.17
CA VAL A 239 11.79 -24.75 24.15
C VAL A 239 13.22 -25.07 24.57
N ASN A 240 13.50 -26.35 24.80
CA ASN A 240 14.82 -26.85 25.13
C ASN A 240 15.56 -27.27 23.85
N GLY A 241 16.73 -26.69 23.61
CA GLY A 241 17.66 -27.10 22.55
C GLY A 241 18.68 -28.13 23.02
N GLU A 242 19.64 -28.42 22.15
CA GLU A 242 20.82 -29.21 22.48
C GLU A 242 21.76 -28.49 23.46
N ASP A 243 22.72 -29.22 24.04
CA ASP A 243 23.70 -28.75 25.03
C ASP A 243 23.15 -28.01 26.26
N GLY A 244 21.87 -28.20 26.57
CA GLY A 244 21.19 -27.54 27.68
C GLY A 244 20.82 -26.07 27.42
N ALA A 245 20.81 -25.65 26.16
CA ALA A 245 20.26 -24.36 25.78
C ALA A 245 18.73 -24.35 25.98
N THR A 246 18.18 -23.21 26.40
CA THR A 246 16.75 -23.04 26.59
C THR A 246 16.33 -21.65 26.13
N THR A 247 15.22 -21.56 25.41
CA THR A 247 14.58 -20.31 25.00
C THR A 247 13.10 -20.33 25.43
N THR A 248 12.47 -19.17 25.57
CA THR A 248 11.11 -19.07 26.12
C THR A 248 10.26 -18.03 25.41
N LEU A 249 9.02 -18.39 25.08
CA LEU A 249 7.97 -17.42 24.77
C LEU A 249 7.38 -16.96 26.11
N ALA A 250 7.75 -15.76 26.53
CA ALA A 250 7.28 -15.17 27.78
C ALA A 250 5.82 -14.65 27.65
N PRO A 251 5.01 -14.67 28.73
CA PRO A 251 3.61 -14.24 28.72
C PRO A 251 3.35 -12.87 28.09
N ASP A 252 4.26 -11.92 28.33
CA ASP A 252 4.17 -10.55 27.83
C ASP A 252 4.29 -10.44 26.30
N ARG A 253 4.90 -11.45 25.66
CA ARG A 253 5.08 -11.58 24.21
C ARG A 253 4.02 -12.45 23.52
N VAL A 254 3.12 -13.10 24.28
CA VAL A 254 2.12 -14.03 23.70
C VAL A 254 1.18 -13.34 22.72
N GLY A 255 0.84 -12.06 22.93
CA GLY A 255 0.01 -11.29 22.00
C GLY A 255 0.63 -10.97 20.63
N GLU A 256 1.93 -11.24 20.44
CA GLU A 256 2.56 -11.21 19.12
C GLU A 256 2.41 -12.55 18.37
N VAL A 257 2.04 -13.62 19.08
CA VAL A 257 1.96 -14.99 18.57
C VAL A 257 0.51 -15.49 18.48
N LEU A 258 -0.37 -15.04 19.37
CA LEU A 258 -1.76 -15.44 19.46
C LEU A 258 -2.68 -14.23 19.24
N SER A 259 -3.50 -14.30 18.20
CA SER A 259 -4.62 -13.39 17.93
C SER A 259 -5.91 -14.19 17.75
N PHE A 260 -7.03 -13.51 17.54
CA PHE A 260 -8.32 -14.13 17.31
C PHE A 260 -8.94 -13.61 16.00
N GLU A 261 -9.77 -14.44 15.37
CA GLU A 261 -10.58 -14.10 14.20
C GLU A 261 -12.01 -14.58 14.45
N PRO A 262 -13.04 -13.88 13.94
CA PRO A 262 -14.40 -14.43 13.89
C PRO A 262 -14.44 -15.80 13.19
N ASP A 263 -15.33 -16.68 13.66
CA ASP A 263 -15.65 -17.94 13.00
C ASP A 263 -17.10 -17.99 12.49
N ASP A 264 -17.40 -18.97 11.64
CA ASP A 264 -18.69 -19.12 10.96
C ASP A 264 -19.87 -19.41 11.93
N ASP A 265 -19.60 -19.65 13.22
CA ASP A 265 -20.60 -19.95 14.27
C ASP A 265 -20.85 -18.75 15.22
N GLY A 266 -20.24 -17.57 14.95
CA GLY A 266 -20.32 -16.38 15.80
C GLY A 266 -19.35 -16.40 17.00
N GLY A 267 -18.35 -17.29 16.95
CA GLY A 267 -17.29 -17.42 17.93
C GLY A 267 -16.00 -16.66 17.56
N LEU A 268 -14.97 -16.85 18.39
CA LEU A 268 -13.61 -16.37 18.14
C LEU A 268 -12.64 -17.55 18.06
N ARG A 269 -12.14 -17.83 16.85
CA ARG A 269 -11.13 -18.85 16.60
C ARG A 269 -9.73 -18.29 16.83
N PRO A 270 -8.87 -18.96 17.62
CA PRO A 270 -7.49 -18.53 17.79
C PRO A 270 -6.65 -18.75 16.54
N VAL A 271 -5.74 -17.82 16.28
CA VAL A 271 -4.77 -17.82 15.19
C VAL A 271 -3.36 -17.70 15.76
N TYR A 272 -2.43 -18.50 15.23
CA TYR A 272 -1.08 -18.63 15.75
C TYR A 272 -0.06 -18.19 14.69
N ASP A 273 0.60 -17.03 14.90
CA ASP A 273 1.72 -16.59 14.07
C ASP A 273 2.99 -17.34 14.46
N THR A 274 3.29 -18.38 13.70
CA THR A 274 4.51 -19.17 13.86
C THR A 274 5.79 -18.38 13.52
N ASN A 275 5.73 -17.37 12.64
CA ASN A 275 6.90 -16.55 12.32
C ASN A 275 7.25 -15.60 13.48
N ALA A 276 6.25 -15.02 14.12
CA ALA A 276 6.45 -14.24 15.35
C ALA A 276 7.06 -15.11 16.46
N ALA A 277 6.54 -16.33 16.65
CA ALA A 277 7.10 -17.29 17.59
C ALA A 277 8.57 -17.63 17.28
N ILE A 278 8.92 -17.88 16.01
CA ILE A 278 10.30 -18.12 15.57
C ILE A 278 11.18 -16.89 15.86
N GLY A 279 10.71 -15.68 15.56
CA GLY A 279 11.44 -14.44 15.82
C GLY A 279 11.76 -14.21 17.30
N ILE A 280 10.91 -14.69 18.21
CA ILE A 280 11.12 -14.67 19.65
C ILE A 280 12.09 -15.77 20.11
N LEU A 281 11.90 -17.00 19.63
CA LEU A 281 12.55 -18.19 20.16
C LEU A 281 13.95 -18.42 19.57
N ALA A 282 14.13 -18.20 18.26
CA ALA A 282 15.35 -18.57 17.53
C ALA A 282 16.65 -17.92 18.04
N PRO A 283 16.68 -16.64 18.46
CA PRO A 283 17.89 -16.04 19.02
C PRO A 283 18.45 -16.80 20.24
N GLY A 284 17.59 -17.44 21.03
CA GLY A 284 18.00 -18.25 22.20
C GLY A 284 18.58 -19.62 21.85
N LEU A 285 18.32 -20.14 20.64
CA LEU A 285 18.84 -21.43 20.17
C LEU A 285 19.95 -21.31 19.11
N ALA A 286 20.23 -20.11 18.59
CA ALA A 286 21.20 -19.88 17.52
C ALA A 286 22.64 -20.40 17.82
N ALA A 287 23.00 -20.56 19.10
CA ALA A 287 24.28 -21.15 19.51
C ALA A 287 24.33 -22.70 19.42
N THR A 288 23.18 -23.36 19.33
CA THR A 288 23.06 -24.82 19.12
C THR A 288 23.09 -25.21 17.64
N GLU A 289 22.90 -24.26 16.73
CA GLU A 289 22.97 -24.51 15.30
C GLU A 289 24.44 -24.57 14.84
N THR A 290 24.78 -25.57 14.03
CA THR A 290 26.10 -25.69 13.43
C THR A 290 26.04 -25.24 11.97
N ARG A 291 26.95 -24.35 11.58
CA ARG A 291 27.05 -23.91 10.17
C ARG A 291 27.70 -25.01 9.33
N PRO A 292 27.20 -25.29 8.12
CA PRO A 292 27.87 -26.20 7.21
C PRO A 292 29.24 -25.66 6.79
N VAL A 293 30.12 -26.58 6.40
CA VAL A 293 31.42 -26.30 5.80
C VAL A 293 31.40 -26.85 4.37
N ASP A 294 31.62 -25.98 3.40
CA ASP A 294 31.66 -26.35 1.99
C ASP A 294 32.82 -27.32 1.67
N ALA A 295 32.58 -28.20 0.70
CA ALA A 295 33.63 -28.97 0.08
C ALA A 295 34.61 -28.03 -0.63
N ARG A 296 35.90 -28.36 -0.61
CA ARG A 296 36.96 -27.57 -1.26
C ARG A 296 37.90 -28.46 -2.03
N PHE A 297 38.78 -27.85 -2.82
CA PHE A 297 39.77 -28.55 -3.62
C PHE A 297 41.18 -28.36 -3.04
N ASP A 298 41.91 -29.45 -2.92
CA ASP A 298 43.34 -29.48 -2.58
C ASP A 298 44.14 -29.86 -3.84
N PHE A 299 45.19 -29.11 -4.12
CA PHE A 299 46.06 -29.25 -5.30
C PHE A 299 47.50 -29.66 -4.96
N SER A 300 47.83 -29.82 -3.67
CA SER A 300 49.19 -30.05 -3.16
C SER A 300 49.90 -31.28 -3.76
N GLY A 301 49.16 -32.25 -4.29
CA GLY A 301 49.68 -33.43 -4.97
C GLY A 301 49.83 -33.32 -6.50
N GLY A 302 49.67 -32.14 -7.10
CA GLY A 302 49.68 -31.95 -8.56
C GLY A 302 48.45 -32.54 -9.27
N ARG A 303 47.39 -32.82 -8.50
CA ARG A 303 46.08 -33.33 -8.94
C ARG A 303 45.01 -32.67 -8.07
N SER A 304 43.81 -32.50 -8.60
CA SER A 304 42.67 -32.05 -7.80
C SER A 304 42.18 -33.17 -6.87
N VAL A 305 42.02 -32.87 -5.58
CA VAL A 305 41.40 -33.75 -4.58
C VAL A 305 40.28 -32.98 -3.89
N VAL A 306 39.05 -33.52 -3.89
CA VAL A 306 37.94 -32.96 -3.11
C VAL A 306 38.17 -33.27 -1.64
N VAL A 307 38.27 -32.23 -0.82
CA VAL A 307 38.10 -32.33 0.63
C VAL A 307 36.59 -32.28 0.90
N PRO A 308 36.01 -33.29 1.58
CA PRO A 308 34.57 -33.36 1.80
C PRO A 308 33.97 -32.14 2.51
N SER A 309 32.74 -31.82 2.15
CA SER A 309 31.84 -30.95 2.90
C SER A 309 31.46 -31.59 4.24
N VAL A 310 31.07 -30.74 5.19
CA VAL A 310 30.40 -31.16 6.44
C VAL A 310 29.07 -30.42 6.49
N ASP A 311 27.96 -31.16 6.51
CA ASP A 311 26.65 -30.54 6.69
C ASP A 311 26.52 -29.99 8.12
N GLY A 312 25.81 -28.86 8.23
CA GLY A 312 25.46 -28.27 9.50
C GLY A 312 24.19 -28.87 10.08
N ALA A 313 23.71 -28.29 11.17
CA ALA A 313 22.43 -28.60 11.78
C ALA A 313 21.72 -27.29 12.16
N GLU A 314 20.41 -27.22 11.90
CA GLU A 314 19.57 -26.07 12.23
C GLU A 314 18.23 -26.52 12.85
N VAL A 315 17.57 -25.62 13.59
CA VAL A 315 16.29 -25.92 14.22
C VAL A 315 15.19 -25.97 13.17
N ARG A 316 14.50 -27.12 13.11
CA ARG A 316 13.30 -27.32 12.30
C ARG A 316 12.10 -26.75 13.04
N TRP A 317 11.89 -25.46 12.84
CA TRP A 317 10.81 -24.71 13.50
C TRP A 317 9.40 -25.24 13.27
N PRO A 318 8.99 -25.70 12.05
CA PRO A 318 7.66 -26.25 11.84
C PRO A 318 7.38 -27.47 12.72
N GLU A 319 8.34 -28.40 12.85
CA GLU A 319 8.21 -29.57 13.73
C GLU A 319 8.37 -29.23 15.22
N THR A 320 9.19 -28.23 15.55
CA THR A 320 9.38 -27.76 16.94
C THR A 320 8.12 -27.10 17.50
N LEU A 321 7.38 -26.37 16.65
CA LEU A 321 6.18 -25.61 17.00
C LEU A 321 4.87 -26.29 16.57
N ALA A 322 4.92 -27.54 16.10
CA ALA A 322 3.74 -28.28 15.64
C ALA A 322 2.63 -28.42 16.71
N THR A 323 2.99 -28.39 17.98
CA THR A 323 2.08 -28.44 19.15
C THR A 323 1.96 -27.11 19.88
N LEU A 324 2.31 -25.97 19.25
CA LEU A 324 2.21 -24.64 19.87
C LEU A 324 0.83 -24.31 20.48
N PRO A 325 -0.32 -24.68 19.86
CA PRO A 325 -1.64 -24.52 20.49
C PRO A 325 -1.77 -25.30 21.81
N ASP A 326 -1.33 -26.56 21.83
CA ASP A 326 -1.37 -27.42 23.03
C ASP A 326 -0.45 -26.86 24.12
N LEU A 327 0.74 -26.37 23.77
CA LEU A 327 1.70 -25.75 24.69
C LEU A 327 1.14 -24.47 25.32
N LEU A 328 0.38 -23.68 24.58
CA LEU A 328 -0.28 -22.47 25.09
C LEU A 328 -1.52 -22.79 25.94
N ALA A 329 -2.26 -23.86 25.64
CA ALA A 329 -3.36 -24.33 26.48
C ALA A 329 -2.91 -25.08 27.75
N ALA A 330 -1.70 -25.64 27.75
CA ALA A 330 -1.16 -26.44 28.85
C ALA A 330 -0.77 -25.62 30.10
N SER A 331 -0.54 -26.32 31.22
CA SER A 331 -0.06 -25.74 32.48
C SER A 331 1.14 -26.51 33.05
N GLY A 332 1.99 -25.82 33.82
CA GLY A 332 3.20 -26.40 34.41
C GLY A 332 4.17 -26.96 33.37
N ASP A 333 4.83 -28.07 33.67
CA ASP A 333 5.86 -28.70 32.84
C ASP A 333 5.38 -29.06 31.43
N ALA A 334 4.06 -29.25 31.23
CA ALA A 334 3.46 -29.54 29.93
C ALA A 334 3.53 -28.36 28.93
N ARG A 335 3.96 -27.16 29.37
CA ARG A 335 4.30 -26.01 28.51
C ARG A 335 5.73 -26.08 27.95
N THR A 336 6.33 -27.26 27.91
CA THR A 336 7.72 -27.49 27.49
C THR A 336 7.78 -28.39 26.25
N THR A 337 8.55 -27.99 25.25
CA THR A 337 8.88 -28.84 24.09
C THR A 337 10.40 -28.90 23.88
N VAL A 338 10.84 -29.82 23.02
CA VAL A 338 12.25 -29.99 22.63
C VAL A 338 12.40 -29.54 21.18
N ALA A 339 13.42 -28.72 20.90
CA ALA A 339 13.75 -28.29 19.55
C ALA A 339 14.12 -29.51 18.70
N GLN A 340 13.52 -29.61 17.52
CA GLN A 340 13.83 -30.64 16.55
C GLN A 340 14.90 -30.11 15.60
N TYR A 341 15.98 -30.87 15.38
CA TYR A 341 17.07 -30.45 14.50
C TYR A 341 17.00 -31.17 13.15
N GLY A 342 17.53 -30.54 12.11
CA GLY A 342 17.65 -31.11 10.77
C GLY A 342 19.01 -30.80 10.14
N PRO A 343 19.47 -31.60 9.17
CA PRO A 343 20.69 -31.30 8.45
C PRO A 343 20.52 -30.02 7.64
N ARG A 344 21.50 -29.12 7.73
CA ARG A 344 21.63 -27.93 6.91
C ARG A 344 22.73 -28.19 5.87
N PRO A 345 22.40 -28.51 4.60
CA PRO A 345 23.40 -28.89 3.62
C PRO A 345 24.42 -27.78 3.34
N ALA A 346 25.65 -28.19 3.03
CA ALA A 346 26.64 -27.28 2.48
C ALA A 346 26.22 -26.68 1.12
N ALA A 347 26.61 -25.43 0.85
CA ALA A 347 26.32 -24.75 -0.42
C ALA A 347 27.09 -25.36 -1.60
N LEU A 348 28.27 -25.92 -1.32
CA LEU A 348 28.96 -26.87 -2.18
C LEU A 348 29.15 -28.21 -1.46
N THR A 349 28.26 -29.16 -1.74
CA THR A 349 28.35 -30.53 -1.19
C THR A 349 29.50 -31.33 -1.82
N THR A 350 29.96 -32.36 -1.11
CA THR A 350 30.97 -33.31 -1.62
C THR A 350 30.60 -33.90 -2.97
N ASP A 351 29.35 -34.31 -3.16
CA ASP A 351 28.89 -34.91 -4.43
C ASP A 351 28.85 -33.87 -5.56
N ALA A 352 28.40 -32.64 -5.27
CA ALA A 352 28.44 -31.54 -6.23
C ALA A 352 29.90 -31.20 -6.64
N ALA A 353 30.82 -31.12 -5.68
CA ALA A 353 32.24 -30.88 -5.94
C ALA A 353 32.87 -31.98 -6.82
N ASN A 354 32.56 -33.25 -6.57
CA ASN A 354 33.01 -34.36 -7.42
C ASN A 354 32.38 -34.31 -8.83
N ALA A 355 31.11 -33.91 -8.94
CA ALA A 355 30.40 -33.79 -10.22
C ALA A 355 30.94 -32.67 -11.12
N LEU A 356 31.65 -31.67 -10.58
CA LEU A 356 32.27 -30.61 -11.37
C LEU A 356 33.38 -31.11 -12.32
N GLY A 357 33.95 -32.31 -12.08
CA GLY A 357 34.89 -32.91 -13.04
C GLY A 357 36.23 -32.16 -13.18
N ILE A 358 36.71 -31.54 -12.11
CA ILE A 358 38.01 -30.86 -12.06
C ILE A 358 39.13 -31.91 -11.93
N ARG A 359 40.15 -31.85 -12.80
CA ARG A 359 41.16 -32.91 -12.96
C ARG A 359 42.59 -32.37 -13.02
N GLU A 360 42.81 -31.36 -13.85
CA GLU A 360 44.13 -30.89 -14.27
C GLU A 360 44.17 -29.36 -14.40
N VAL A 361 45.38 -28.77 -14.44
CA VAL A 361 45.55 -27.36 -14.79
C VAL A 361 45.28 -27.20 -16.29
N ILE A 362 44.22 -26.47 -16.64
CA ILE A 362 43.88 -26.18 -18.04
C ILE A 362 44.61 -24.93 -18.55
N SER A 363 45.04 -24.04 -17.64
CA SER A 363 45.77 -22.81 -17.93
C SER A 363 46.51 -22.30 -16.70
N GLU A 364 47.68 -21.68 -16.90
CA GLU A 364 48.47 -20.97 -15.89
C GLU A 364 48.94 -19.64 -16.49
N TYR A 365 48.91 -18.57 -15.69
CA TYR A 365 49.56 -17.32 -16.05
C TYR A 365 50.20 -16.65 -14.83
N THR A 366 51.34 -16.01 -15.04
CA THR A 366 52.09 -15.30 -14.00
C THR A 366 52.44 -13.89 -14.50
N THR A 367 52.26 -12.89 -13.65
CA THR A 367 52.85 -11.56 -13.85
C THR A 367 53.76 -11.21 -12.67
N GLY A 368 54.75 -10.34 -12.90
CA GLY A 368 55.68 -9.93 -11.84
C GLY A 368 56.07 -8.46 -11.92
N GLY A 369 57.01 -8.06 -11.08
CA GLY A 369 57.59 -6.72 -11.07
C GLY A 369 56.68 -5.64 -10.49
N PHE A 370 55.85 -6.00 -9.50
CA PHE A 370 55.12 -5.00 -8.70
C PHE A 370 55.99 -4.41 -7.59
N GLU A 371 55.67 -3.17 -7.19
CA GLU A 371 56.22 -2.52 -5.99
C GLU A 371 55.64 -3.16 -4.72
N TYR A 372 56.39 -3.13 -3.61
CA TYR A 372 56.01 -3.75 -2.33
C TYR A 372 54.58 -3.40 -1.86
N ALA A 373 54.18 -2.12 -1.94
CA ALA A 373 52.83 -1.69 -1.53
C ALA A 373 51.71 -2.28 -2.42
N SER A 374 51.96 -2.43 -3.73
CA SER A 374 51.07 -3.17 -4.62
C SER A 374 51.04 -4.66 -4.30
N GLY A 375 52.20 -5.23 -3.91
CA GLY A 375 52.32 -6.65 -3.53
C GLY A 375 51.42 -7.05 -2.37
N VAL A 376 51.23 -6.17 -1.37
CA VAL A 376 50.28 -6.41 -0.27
C VAL A 376 48.84 -6.56 -0.79
N ASN A 377 48.38 -5.63 -1.63
CA ASN A 377 47.03 -5.66 -2.20
C ASN A 377 46.82 -6.83 -3.17
N ILE A 378 47.85 -7.15 -3.98
CA ILE A 378 47.84 -8.26 -4.93
C ILE A 378 47.80 -9.61 -4.19
N GLY A 379 48.61 -9.77 -3.13
CA GLY A 379 48.62 -10.96 -2.28
C GLY A 379 47.28 -11.18 -1.58
N LEU A 380 46.73 -10.15 -0.94
CA LEU A 380 45.41 -10.22 -0.31
C LEU A 380 44.30 -10.56 -1.33
N THR A 381 44.36 -10.00 -2.55
CA THR A 381 43.42 -10.37 -3.62
C THR A 381 43.58 -11.83 -4.05
N ALA A 382 44.82 -12.32 -4.16
CA ALA A 382 45.11 -13.71 -4.50
C ALA A 382 44.62 -14.68 -3.41
N ASP A 383 44.80 -14.34 -2.13
CA ASP A 383 44.31 -15.13 -1.00
C ASP A 383 42.77 -15.19 -0.95
N ILE A 384 42.09 -14.07 -1.23
CA ILE A 384 40.63 -14.01 -1.30
C ILE A 384 40.10 -14.88 -2.44
N VAL A 385 40.67 -14.75 -3.65
CA VAL A 385 40.19 -15.44 -4.86
C VAL A 385 40.61 -16.92 -4.92
N ASN A 386 41.59 -17.34 -4.11
CA ASN A 386 42.07 -18.71 -4.12
C ASN A 386 40.98 -19.71 -3.69
N GLY A 387 40.76 -20.74 -4.51
CA GLY A 387 39.71 -21.74 -4.32
C GLY A 387 38.35 -21.35 -4.93
N ALA A 388 38.24 -20.19 -5.61
CA ALA A 388 36.99 -19.78 -6.26
C ALA A 388 36.53 -20.80 -7.29
N VAL A 389 35.29 -21.28 -7.16
CA VAL A 389 34.66 -22.25 -8.05
C VAL A 389 33.79 -21.53 -9.07
N VAL A 390 33.96 -21.86 -10.35
CA VAL A 390 33.13 -21.35 -11.46
C VAL A 390 32.43 -22.53 -12.14
N LYS A 391 31.14 -22.69 -11.85
CA LYS A 391 30.30 -23.80 -12.32
C LYS A 391 30.07 -23.74 -13.85
N PRO A 392 29.64 -24.84 -14.49
CA PRO A 392 29.23 -24.83 -15.90
C PRO A 392 28.24 -23.69 -16.22
N GLY A 393 28.57 -22.83 -17.17
CA GLY A 393 27.75 -21.68 -17.58
C GLY A 393 27.77 -20.47 -16.64
N GLU A 394 28.45 -20.54 -15.49
CA GLU A 394 28.54 -19.44 -14.52
C GLU A 394 29.51 -18.34 -14.99
N THR A 395 29.15 -17.08 -14.70
CA THR A 395 30.03 -15.92 -14.88
C THR A 395 30.68 -15.57 -13.55
N PHE A 396 32.01 -15.63 -13.50
CA PHE A 396 32.80 -15.07 -12.40
C PHE A 396 32.90 -13.55 -12.57
N SER A 397 32.85 -12.81 -11.46
CA SER A 397 33.10 -11.36 -11.38
C SER A 397 34.15 -11.09 -10.30
N LEU A 398 35.25 -10.42 -10.65
CA LEU A 398 36.31 -10.14 -9.70
C LEU A 398 35.84 -9.20 -8.59
N ASN A 399 35.14 -8.11 -8.94
CA ASN A 399 34.56 -7.19 -7.98
C ASN A 399 33.50 -7.87 -7.09
N GLY A 400 32.61 -8.68 -7.68
CA GLY A 400 31.57 -9.41 -6.95
C GLY A 400 32.13 -10.43 -5.98
N TYR A 401 33.25 -11.08 -6.34
CA TYR A 401 33.90 -12.07 -5.49
C TYR A 401 34.78 -11.45 -4.40
N THR A 402 35.52 -10.37 -4.68
CA THR A 402 36.38 -9.74 -3.66
C THR A 402 35.64 -8.84 -2.67
N GLY A 403 34.48 -8.30 -3.06
CA GLY A 403 33.74 -7.34 -2.25
C GLY A 403 34.52 -6.04 -2.00
N PRO A 404 34.24 -5.32 -0.88
CA PRO A 404 34.84 -4.02 -0.61
C PRO A 404 36.33 -4.08 -0.25
N ARG A 405 37.17 -3.24 -0.90
CA ARG A 405 38.64 -3.25 -0.75
C ARG A 405 39.17 -2.03 0.00
N GLY A 406 38.58 -1.76 1.16
CA GLY A 406 39.01 -0.68 2.06
C GLY A 406 40.15 -1.09 3.01
N THR A 407 40.63 -0.12 3.77
CA THR A 407 41.63 -0.34 4.83
C THR A 407 41.13 -1.27 5.94
N ALA A 408 39.82 -1.32 6.18
CA ALA A 408 39.18 -2.23 7.14
C ALA A 408 39.33 -3.72 6.74
N GLN A 409 39.50 -3.99 5.44
CA GLN A 409 39.76 -5.34 4.90
C GLN A 409 41.27 -5.64 4.77
N GLY A 410 42.15 -4.69 5.12
CA GLY A 410 43.61 -4.87 5.06
C GLY A 410 44.30 -4.29 3.82
N PHE A 411 43.56 -3.69 2.89
CA PHE A 411 44.16 -3.05 1.71
C PHE A 411 44.89 -1.76 2.07
N VAL A 412 46.01 -1.50 1.37
CA VAL A 412 46.90 -0.35 1.57
C VAL A 412 46.88 0.59 0.37
N GLU A 413 47.39 1.81 0.56
CA GLU A 413 47.50 2.82 -0.50
C GLU A 413 48.64 2.50 -1.47
N SER A 414 48.32 2.32 -2.74
CA SER A 414 49.29 2.08 -3.81
C SER A 414 48.92 2.83 -5.10
N GLY A 415 49.79 2.75 -6.10
CA GLY A 415 49.62 3.45 -7.38
C GLY A 415 48.37 3.00 -8.14
N ILE A 416 47.65 3.99 -8.69
CA ILE A 416 46.53 3.83 -9.63
C ILE A 416 46.75 4.71 -10.86
N ILE A 417 45.85 4.58 -11.83
CA ILE A 417 45.67 5.56 -12.90
C ILE A 417 44.34 6.26 -12.64
N ASP A 418 44.37 7.55 -12.33
CA ASP A 418 43.18 8.39 -12.23
C ASP A 418 43.20 9.45 -13.33
N ASN A 419 42.06 9.71 -13.96
CA ASN A 419 41.89 10.75 -15.00
C ASN A 419 43.01 10.76 -16.08
N GLY A 420 43.52 9.59 -16.46
CA GLY A 420 44.57 9.43 -17.47
C GLY A 420 46.01 9.72 -17.01
N ARG A 421 46.25 9.92 -15.70
CA ARG A 421 47.58 10.15 -15.12
C ARG A 421 47.86 9.19 -13.95
N PRO A 422 49.12 8.98 -13.55
CA PRO A 422 49.43 8.27 -12.31
C PRO A 422 48.90 9.03 -11.08
N ASP A 423 48.31 8.32 -10.13
CA ASP A 423 47.85 8.84 -8.83
C ASP A 423 47.93 7.70 -7.77
N ARG A 424 47.38 7.89 -6.56
CA ARG A 424 47.37 6.84 -5.51
C ARG A 424 46.00 6.66 -4.85
N ALA A 425 45.67 5.42 -4.49
CA ALA A 425 44.48 5.09 -3.72
C ALA A 425 44.64 3.77 -2.93
N VAL A 426 43.80 3.58 -1.92
CA VAL A 426 43.64 2.29 -1.21
C VAL A 426 43.17 1.23 -2.20
N GLY A 427 43.79 0.05 -2.16
CA GLY A 427 43.52 -1.02 -3.14
C GLY A 427 44.22 -0.81 -4.49
N GLY A 428 45.12 0.17 -4.62
CA GLY A 428 45.92 0.34 -5.84
C GLY A 428 46.78 -0.89 -6.18
N GLY A 429 47.10 -1.06 -7.47
CA GLY A 429 47.89 -2.18 -7.97
C GLY A 429 47.14 -3.49 -8.26
N ILE A 430 45.89 -3.66 -7.80
CA ILE A 430 45.10 -4.91 -7.98
C ILE A 430 44.83 -5.24 -9.45
N SER A 431 44.85 -4.26 -10.36
CA SER A 431 44.78 -4.53 -11.81
C SER A 431 45.87 -5.49 -12.32
N GLN A 432 46.97 -5.69 -11.59
CA GLN A 432 47.94 -6.73 -11.91
C GLN A 432 47.39 -8.14 -11.63
N PHE A 433 46.68 -8.33 -10.52
CA PHE A 433 45.93 -9.57 -10.27
C PHE A 433 44.87 -9.77 -11.35
N ALA A 434 44.07 -8.74 -11.65
CA ALA A 434 43.05 -8.79 -12.71
C ALA A 434 43.66 -9.17 -14.07
N THR A 435 44.76 -8.54 -14.48
CA THR A 435 45.47 -8.91 -15.72
C THR A 435 45.98 -10.36 -15.70
N THR A 436 46.44 -10.85 -14.55
CA THR A 436 46.91 -12.24 -14.40
C THR A 436 45.75 -13.23 -14.55
N LEU A 437 44.64 -12.98 -13.85
CA LEU A 437 43.40 -13.76 -13.92
C LEU A 437 42.78 -13.72 -15.32
N TYR A 438 42.75 -12.56 -15.98
CA TYR A 438 42.27 -12.41 -17.36
C TYR A 438 43.09 -13.24 -18.34
N ASN A 439 44.42 -13.27 -18.20
CA ASN A 439 45.26 -14.11 -19.07
C ASN A 439 45.03 -15.60 -18.76
N ALA A 440 44.92 -15.98 -17.48
CA ALA A 440 44.63 -17.36 -17.10
C ALA A 440 43.26 -17.83 -17.65
N SER A 441 42.20 -17.00 -17.58
CA SER A 441 40.88 -17.30 -18.13
C SER A 441 40.87 -17.30 -19.67
N TYR A 442 41.53 -16.34 -20.30
CA TYR A 442 41.73 -16.28 -21.75
C TYR A 442 42.35 -17.58 -22.27
N PHE A 443 43.47 -18.04 -21.70
CA PHE A 443 44.15 -19.26 -22.14
C PHE A 443 43.43 -20.53 -21.68
N GLY A 444 42.65 -20.48 -20.59
CA GLY A 444 41.80 -21.57 -20.11
C GLY A 444 40.54 -21.82 -20.93
N GLY A 445 40.34 -21.09 -22.03
CA GLY A 445 39.18 -21.26 -22.90
C GLY A 445 37.89 -20.63 -22.37
N MET A 446 37.97 -19.76 -21.35
CA MET A 446 36.80 -19.05 -20.84
C MET A 446 36.28 -18.04 -21.88
N ASP A 447 35.01 -17.65 -21.73
CA ASP A 447 34.42 -16.56 -22.49
C ASP A 447 34.69 -15.23 -21.78
N ASP A 448 35.20 -14.27 -22.54
CA ASP A 448 35.40 -12.87 -22.13
C ASP A 448 34.02 -12.18 -22.06
N VAL A 449 33.56 -11.84 -20.85
CA VAL A 449 32.22 -11.23 -20.62
C VAL A 449 32.33 -9.73 -20.48
N ASP A 450 33.26 -9.27 -19.63
CA ASP A 450 33.60 -7.87 -19.46
C ASP A 450 35.05 -7.72 -18.99
N HIS A 451 35.80 -6.80 -19.60
CA HIS A 451 37.07 -6.30 -19.10
C HIS A 451 37.37 -4.97 -19.81
N THR A 452 38.34 -4.23 -19.30
CA THR A 452 38.80 -2.98 -19.92
C THR A 452 40.30 -2.84 -19.75
N GLU A 453 41.05 -2.66 -20.84
CA GLU A 453 42.49 -2.35 -20.78
C GLU A 453 42.73 -0.98 -20.11
N HIS A 454 43.91 -0.77 -19.51
CA HIS A 454 44.25 0.56 -19.00
C HIS A 454 44.31 1.57 -20.15
N SER A 455 43.99 2.84 -19.87
CA SER A 455 43.98 3.91 -20.88
C SER A 455 45.32 4.04 -21.62
N TYR A 456 46.44 3.85 -20.92
CA TYR A 456 47.78 3.77 -21.51
C TYR A 456 48.46 2.44 -21.20
N TYR A 457 49.34 2.01 -22.10
CA TYR A 457 50.02 0.72 -22.00
C TYR A 457 51.00 0.66 -20.83
N ILE A 458 50.92 -0.41 -20.04
CA ILE A 458 51.82 -0.70 -18.92
C ILE A 458 52.79 -1.82 -19.34
N SER A 459 54.08 -1.52 -19.36
CA SER A 459 55.13 -2.37 -19.97
C SER A 459 55.36 -3.77 -19.35
N ARG A 460 54.78 -4.06 -18.17
CA ARG A 460 54.83 -5.39 -17.54
C ARG A 460 53.68 -6.31 -17.95
N TYR A 461 52.74 -5.83 -18.75
CA TYR A 461 51.60 -6.60 -19.27
C TYR A 461 51.80 -6.89 -20.77
N PRO A 462 51.19 -7.97 -21.30
CA PRO A 462 51.15 -8.19 -22.74
C PRO A 462 50.27 -7.14 -23.45
N GLU A 463 50.76 -6.62 -24.57
CA GLU A 463 50.03 -5.67 -25.40
C GLU A 463 48.67 -6.24 -25.87
N ALA A 464 47.60 -5.45 -25.71
CA ALA A 464 46.22 -5.79 -26.06
C ALA A 464 45.63 -7.04 -25.35
N ARG A 465 46.22 -7.48 -24.23
CA ARG A 465 45.72 -8.65 -23.48
C ARG A 465 45.84 -8.47 -21.96
N GLU A 466 45.25 -7.39 -21.45
CA GLU A 466 45.31 -6.97 -20.06
C GLU A 466 43.93 -6.56 -19.53
N ALA A 467 43.80 -6.40 -18.21
CA ALA A 467 42.56 -6.00 -17.56
C ALA A 467 42.80 -5.04 -16.38
N THR A 468 42.04 -3.95 -16.35
CA THR A 468 41.90 -3.01 -15.24
C THR A 468 40.80 -3.51 -14.30
N VAL A 469 40.90 -3.19 -13.01
CA VAL A 469 39.77 -3.33 -12.08
C VAL A 469 39.68 -2.10 -11.19
N PHE A 470 38.46 -1.61 -10.96
CA PHE A 470 38.16 -0.50 -10.07
C PHE A 470 36.78 -0.71 -9.42
N GLU A 471 36.72 -0.57 -8.10
CA GLU A 471 35.51 -0.89 -7.34
C GLU A 471 34.31 -0.04 -7.74
N GLY A 472 33.19 -0.72 -8.07
CA GLY A 472 31.95 -0.05 -8.48
C GLY A 472 31.98 0.61 -9.87
N ALA A 473 33.07 0.49 -10.65
CA ALA A 473 33.15 1.13 -11.97
C ALA A 473 33.74 0.25 -13.10
N ILE A 474 34.77 -0.56 -12.83
CA ILE A 474 35.44 -1.40 -13.84
C ILE A 474 35.66 -2.79 -13.25
N ASP A 475 35.20 -3.82 -13.94
CA ASP A 475 35.29 -5.21 -13.48
C ASP A 475 36.08 -6.09 -14.45
N LEU A 476 36.43 -7.29 -13.98
CA LEU A 476 36.84 -8.41 -14.82
C LEU A 476 35.81 -9.52 -14.65
N GLN A 477 35.11 -9.84 -15.73
CA GLN A 477 34.13 -10.91 -15.79
C GLN A 477 34.45 -11.91 -16.90
N PHE A 478 34.37 -13.19 -16.56
CA PHE A 478 34.49 -14.27 -17.54
C PHE A 478 33.48 -15.38 -17.23
N ARG A 479 32.95 -16.02 -18.27
CA ARG A 479 32.04 -17.17 -18.14
C ARG A 479 32.78 -18.47 -18.43
N ASN A 480 32.43 -19.52 -17.70
CA ASN A 480 32.85 -20.89 -18.01
C ASN A 480 31.91 -21.51 -19.07
N PRO A 481 32.34 -21.71 -20.33
CA PRO A 481 31.50 -22.32 -21.37
C PRO A 481 31.46 -23.85 -21.31
N ALA A 482 32.29 -24.49 -20.48
CA ALA A 482 32.40 -25.94 -20.42
C ALA A 482 31.23 -26.57 -19.65
N SER A 483 30.99 -27.87 -19.90
CA SER A 483 30.07 -28.70 -19.11
C SER A 483 30.67 -29.18 -17.78
N THR A 484 31.91 -28.81 -17.47
CA THR A 484 32.63 -29.10 -16.22
C THR A 484 32.97 -27.79 -15.50
N GLY A 485 33.08 -27.84 -14.18
CA GLY A 485 33.50 -26.69 -13.37
C GLY A 485 34.98 -26.35 -13.54
N VAL A 486 35.32 -25.12 -13.15
CA VAL A 486 36.68 -24.62 -13.04
C VAL A 486 36.94 -24.14 -11.61
N VAL A 487 38.17 -24.28 -11.13
CA VAL A 487 38.62 -23.69 -9.86
C VAL A 487 39.81 -22.79 -10.11
N VAL A 488 39.77 -21.60 -9.53
CA VAL A 488 40.89 -20.66 -9.51
C VAL A 488 41.83 -21.04 -8.36
N GLU A 489 43.05 -21.48 -8.67
CA GLU A 489 44.15 -21.52 -7.69
C GLU A 489 44.98 -20.26 -7.90
N SER A 490 45.17 -19.45 -6.85
CA SER A 490 45.93 -18.20 -6.93
C SER A 490 46.85 -18.01 -5.74
N PHE A 491 48.06 -17.55 -6.01
CA PHE A 491 49.08 -17.29 -5.00
C PHE A 491 50.05 -16.20 -5.47
N ALA A 492 50.59 -15.44 -4.51
CA ALA A 492 51.58 -14.41 -4.76
C ALA A 492 52.83 -14.62 -3.88
N ASP A 493 53.98 -14.20 -4.40
CA ASP A 493 55.22 -14.03 -3.64
C ASP A 493 55.56 -12.53 -3.50
N GLY A 494 56.74 -12.19 -2.99
CA GLY A 494 57.17 -10.79 -2.83
C GLY A 494 57.42 -10.01 -4.14
N SER A 495 57.25 -10.63 -5.31
CA SER A 495 57.64 -10.11 -6.63
C SER A 495 56.73 -10.53 -7.79
N SER A 496 55.97 -11.63 -7.64
CA SER A 496 55.11 -12.20 -8.67
C SER A 496 53.77 -12.68 -8.14
N VAL A 497 52.79 -12.80 -9.02
CA VAL A 497 51.48 -13.41 -8.75
C VAL A 497 51.13 -14.36 -9.87
N THR A 498 50.68 -15.56 -9.49
CA THR A 498 50.31 -16.64 -10.40
C THR A 498 48.84 -16.99 -10.21
N VAL A 499 48.15 -17.22 -11.32
CA VAL A 499 46.79 -17.76 -11.35
C VAL A 499 46.77 -19.00 -12.23
N ARG A 500 46.21 -20.07 -11.70
CA ARG A 500 45.94 -21.33 -12.40
C ARG A 500 44.45 -21.56 -12.44
N LEU A 501 43.98 -22.06 -13.58
CA LEU A 501 42.65 -22.62 -13.70
C LEU A 501 42.75 -24.14 -13.72
N TRP A 502 42.10 -24.78 -12.76
CA TRP A 502 41.94 -26.23 -12.69
C TRP A 502 40.57 -26.62 -13.28
N GLY A 503 40.51 -27.65 -14.11
CA GLY A 503 39.28 -28.10 -14.77
C GLY A 503 39.46 -29.43 -15.51
N THR A 504 38.70 -29.65 -16.58
CA THR A 504 38.96 -30.66 -17.60
C THR A 504 39.33 -29.95 -18.89
N LYS A 505 40.45 -30.32 -19.54
CA LYS A 505 40.87 -29.60 -20.76
C LYS A 505 40.02 -29.97 -21.97
N THR A 506 39.42 -28.96 -22.60
CA THR A 506 38.56 -29.11 -23.80
C THR A 506 39.11 -28.36 -25.01
N VAL A 507 39.86 -27.27 -24.80
CA VAL A 507 40.43 -26.43 -25.86
C VAL A 507 41.90 -26.10 -25.62
N GLU A 508 42.60 -25.78 -26.71
CA GLU A 508 43.89 -25.10 -26.71
C GLU A 508 43.71 -23.68 -27.24
N VAL A 509 44.30 -22.69 -26.58
CA VAL A 509 44.18 -21.28 -26.95
C VAL A 509 45.55 -20.68 -27.27
N GLU A 510 45.66 -20.05 -28.43
CA GLU A 510 46.83 -19.30 -28.89
C GLU A 510 46.48 -17.81 -29.00
N SER A 511 47.46 -16.94 -28.73
CA SER A 511 47.36 -15.48 -28.86
C SER A 511 48.47 -14.98 -29.77
N ILE A 512 48.12 -14.17 -30.77
CA ILE A 512 49.06 -13.53 -31.69
C ILE A 512 48.91 -12.01 -31.58
N THR A 513 49.85 -11.37 -30.88
CA THR A 513 49.95 -9.91 -30.79
C THR A 513 50.36 -9.30 -32.14
N GLY A 514 49.66 -8.25 -32.55
CA GLY A 514 49.94 -7.48 -33.76
C GLY A 514 51.10 -6.49 -33.60
N SER A 515 51.50 -5.88 -34.71
CA SER A 515 52.49 -4.80 -34.67
C SER A 515 51.88 -3.48 -34.22
N ARG A 516 52.63 -2.71 -33.42
CA ARG A 516 52.25 -1.34 -33.05
C ARG A 516 52.10 -0.45 -34.29
N SER A 517 51.07 0.39 -34.26
CA SER A 517 50.72 1.34 -35.33
C SER A 517 50.17 2.64 -34.73
N ARG A 518 49.97 3.67 -35.56
CA ARG A 518 49.37 4.97 -35.20
C ARG A 518 49.94 5.55 -33.87
N PRO A 519 51.25 5.83 -33.78
CA PRO A 519 51.84 6.40 -32.59
C PRO A 519 51.26 7.78 -32.28
N THR A 520 51.10 8.10 -31.00
CA THR A 520 50.62 9.39 -30.49
C THR A 520 51.60 9.97 -29.47
N THR A 521 51.72 11.29 -29.40
CA THR A 521 52.69 11.99 -28.55
C THR A 521 52.07 12.39 -27.20
N PRO A 522 52.83 12.33 -26.09
CA PRO A 522 52.32 12.69 -24.78
C PRO A 522 52.20 14.21 -24.58
N ASP A 523 51.07 14.62 -24.00
CA ASP A 523 50.84 15.99 -23.54
C ASP A 523 51.58 16.28 -22.22
N THR A 524 51.77 17.56 -21.91
CA THR A 524 52.35 18.01 -20.63
C THR A 524 51.29 18.56 -19.70
N VAL A 525 51.14 17.94 -18.52
CA VAL A 525 50.28 18.36 -17.43
C VAL A 525 51.12 18.99 -16.32
N ARG A 526 50.65 20.10 -15.76
CA ARG A 526 51.26 20.79 -14.62
C ARG A 526 50.32 20.70 -13.44
N LEU A 527 50.83 20.24 -12.29
CA LEU A 527 50.07 20.12 -11.05
C LEU A 527 50.87 20.77 -9.92
N PRO A 528 50.19 21.34 -8.89
CA PRO A 528 50.86 21.82 -7.69
C PRO A 528 51.63 20.70 -7.00
N ARG A 529 52.76 21.02 -6.37
CA ARG A 529 53.44 20.06 -5.46
C ARG A 529 52.51 19.61 -4.32
N GLY A 530 52.41 18.30 -4.13
CA GLY A 530 51.61 17.66 -3.09
C GLY A 530 51.59 16.15 -3.29
N GLU A 531 50.94 15.42 -2.39
CA GLU A 531 50.89 13.94 -2.40
C GLU A 531 50.18 13.37 -3.64
N GLN A 532 49.21 14.11 -4.21
CA GLN A 532 48.49 13.77 -5.45
C GLN A 532 49.25 14.17 -6.74
N CYS A 533 50.51 14.63 -6.65
CA CYS A 533 51.33 14.88 -7.83
C CYS A 533 52.38 13.78 -8.02
N VAL A 534 52.03 12.76 -8.80
CA VAL A 534 52.96 11.71 -9.22
C VAL A 534 53.62 12.14 -10.55
N ALA A 535 54.89 12.53 -10.48
CA ALA A 535 55.65 12.99 -11.64
C ALA A 535 55.86 11.88 -12.68
N SER A 536 55.83 12.24 -13.97
CA SER A 536 55.98 11.30 -15.09
C SER A 536 56.79 11.93 -16.21
N SER A 537 57.70 11.15 -16.81
CA SER A 537 58.45 11.53 -18.02
C SER A 537 57.64 11.43 -19.32
N GLY A 538 56.45 10.83 -19.25
CA GLY A 538 55.60 10.49 -20.38
C GLY A 538 56.12 9.37 -21.29
N ALA A 539 55.24 8.86 -22.15
CA ALA A 539 55.53 7.83 -23.14
C ALA A 539 54.52 7.91 -24.30
N PRO A 540 54.91 7.55 -25.54
CA PRO A 540 54.01 7.60 -26.69
C PRO A 540 52.93 6.50 -26.63
N GLY A 541 51.70 6.86 -26.96
CA GLY A 541 50.58 5.94 -27.13
C GLY A 541 50.62 5.29 -28.52
N PHE A 542 49.85 4.23 -28.73
CA PHE A 542 49.83 3.47 -29.98
C PHE A 542 48.56 2.61 -30.11
N THR A 543 48.24 2.19 -31.33
CA THR A 543 47.27 1.10 -31.57
C THR A 543 48.00 -0.22 -31.79
N THR A 544 47.53 -1.29 -31.19
CA THR A 544 47.97 -2.67 -31.45
C THR A 544 46.76 -3.60 -31.53
N SER A 545 46.96 -4.90 -31.67
CA SER A 545 45.88 -5.89 -31.72
C SER A 545 46.29 -7.20 -31.06
N ASP A 546 45.31 -7.97 -30.61
CA ASP A 546 45.49 -9.36 -30.22
C ASP A 546 44.59 -10.26 -31.09
N THR A 547 45.11 -11.39 -31.55
CA THR A 547 44.34 -12.41 -32.27
C THR A 547 44.27 -13.68 -31.44
N ARG A 548 43.10 -13.95 -30.86
CA ARG A 548 42.79 -15.20 -30.16
C ARG A 548 42.45 -16.28 -31.17
N ILE A 549 43.09 -17.44 -31.07
CA ILE A 549 42.77 -18.65 -31.82
C ILE A 549 42.40 -19.72 -30.81
N VAL A 550 41.23 -20.34 -30.97
CA VAL A 550 40.77 -21.43 -30.12
C VAL A 550 40.70 -22.71 -30.96
N ARG A 551 41.32 -23.78 -30.48
CA ARG A 551 41.32 -25.11 -31.09
C ARG A 551 40.69 -26.13 -30.16
N ASP A 552 40.01 -27.11 -30.72
CA ASP A 552 39.57 -28.29 -29.97
C ASP A 552 40.79 -29.09 -29.51
N ALA A 553 40.90 -29.41 -28.21
CA ALA A 553 42.10 -30.03 -27.64
C ALA A 553 42.29 -31.50 -28.08
N ALA A 554 41.23 -32.19 -28.48
CA ALA A 554 41.28 -33.61 -28.87
C ALA A 554 41.62 -33.79 -30.35
N THR A 555 41.19 -32.87 -31.21
CA THR A 555 41.30 -32.97 -32.68
C THR A 555 42.24 -31.94 -33.30
N GLY A 556 42.57 -30.86 -32.60
CA GLY A 556 43.35 -29.73 -33.11
C GLY A 556 42.60 -28.82 -34.10
N ALA A 557 41.32 -29.10 -34.36
CA ALA A 557 40.49 -28.31 -35.28
C ALA A 557 40.32 -26.87 -34.77
N GLU A 558 40.45 -25.88 -35.67
CA GLU A 558 40.21 -24.48 -35.33
C GLU A 558 38.72 -24.23 -35.10
N ILE A 559 38.33 -23.89 -33.87
CA ILE A 559 36.95 -23.57 -33.49
C ILE A 559 36.66 -22.10 -33.82
N SER A 560 37.58 -21.20 -33.50
CA SER A 560 37.43 -19.77 -33.77
C SER A 560 38.76 -19.04 -33.89
N ARG A 561 38.72 -17.89 -34.57
CA ARG A 561 39.82 -16.93 -34.73
C ARG A 561 39.24 -15.52 -34.70
N ASN A 562 39.58 -14.74 -33.68
CA ASN A 562 39.03 -13.41 -33.46
C ASN A 562 40.15 -12.41 -33.18
N THR A 563 40.14 -11.25 -33.85
CA THR A 563 41.15 -10.18 -33.64
C THR A 563 40.50 -8.96 -33.01
N ARG A 564 40.95 -8.57 -31.81
CA ARG A 564 40.60 -7.30 -31.14
C ARG A 564 41.68 -6.25 -31.42
N THR A 565 41.28 -5.00 -31.66
CA THR A 565 42.20 -3.86 -31.80
C THR A 565 42.09 -2.98 -30.57
N VAL A 566 43.22 -2.60 -29.97
CA VAL A 566 43.29 -1.82 -28.73
C VAL A 566 44.09 -0.55 -28.99
N ARG A 567 43.56 0.60 -28.54
CA ARG A 567 44.25 1.90 -28.63
C ARG A 567 44.66 2.33 -27.24
N TYR A 568 45.97 2.38 -27.01
CA TYR A 568 46.56 2.99 -25.85
C TYR A 568 46.83 4.47 -26.09
N ASP A 569 46.34 5.31 -25.18
CA ASP A 569 46.70 6.71 -25.06
C ASP A 569 48.17 6.88 -24.64
N PRO A 570 48.77 8.06 -24.91
CA PRO A 570 50.11 8.36 -24.43
C PRO A 570 50.09 8.64 -22.92
N VAL A 571 51.12 8.19 -22.21
CA VAL A 571 51.32 8.53 -20.79
C VAL A 571 51.69 10.01 -20.72
N PRO A 572 50.97 10.87 -19.98
CA PRO A 572 51.28 12.30 -19.93
C PRO A 572 52.61 12.59 -19.24
N ILE A 573 53.26 13.68 -19.63
CA ILE A 573 54.40 14.27 -18.92
C ILE A 573 53.85 15.08 -17.76
N VAL A 574 54.01 14.61 -16.52
CA VAL A 574 53.48 15.29 -15.32
C VAL A 574 54.60 16.06 -14.62
N ARG A 575 54.42 17.38 -14.46
CA ARG A 575 55.32 18.28 -13.75
C ARG A 575 54.70 18.75 -12.44
N CYS A 576 55.38 18.47 -11.33
CA CYS A 576 55.01 18.92 -10.00
C CYS A 576 55.77 20.22 -9.67
N GLU A 577 55.11 21.37 -9.85
CA GLU A 577 55.73 22.70 -9.75
C GLU A 577 55.12 23.65 -8.72
#